data_AF-A0A0G0DE02-F1
#
_entry.id   AF-A0A0G0DE02-F1
#
_cell.length_a   1.000
_cell.length_b   1.000
_cell.length_c   1.000
_cell.angle_alpha   90.00
_cell.angle_beta   90.00
_cell.angle_gamma   90.00
#
_symmetry.space_group_name_H-M   'P 1'
#
loop_
_entity.id
_entity.type
_entity.pdbx_description
1 polymer ?
#
loop_
_entity_poly.entity_id
_entity_poly.type
_entity_poly.pdbx_seq_one_letter_code
_entity_poly.pdbx_strand_id
1 'polypeptide(L)'
;MNKELNDLAKIISGEMALEKKEAALEKAKKQAIENEKNDRRRKVVKGEVQLEKDSLVEEEKKVVQNIKLFEWEAPDRYEISYNTKYFMIIVALSLVLILLLAILGHYFLMVAIIAMLFLIYVLGTTKPQKVTHRVTARGIDTGNKLYEWYIMKNFYFTKKQDQLFLIVDTKLNLPGALLFLLSEKDKDAIFVLLQDKLLYKDIRKQGWLEKLNFGEYIPLDKV
;
A
#
# COMPACT_ATOMS: atom_id res chain seq x y z
N MET A 1 79.32 20.05 34.04
CA MET A 1 77.87 19.76 33.91
C MET A 1 77.17 21.05 33.49
N ASN A 2 77.11 21.39 32.19
CA ASN A 2 76.31 22.55 31.69
C ASN A 2 76.32 22.76 30.15
N LYS A 3 77.17 22.07 29.37
CA LYS A 3 77.19 22.24 27.90
C LYS A 3 76.17 21.36 27.17
N GLU A 4 76.11 20.07 27.51
CA GLU A 4 75.20 19.12 26.86
C GLU A 4 73.71 19.39 27.16
N LEU A 5 73.38 19.88 28.36
CA LEU A 5 72.00 20.26 28.72
C LEU A 5 71.50 21.47 27.90
N ASN A 6 72.39 22.36 27.50
CA ASN A 6 72.03 23.58 26.77
C ASN A 6 71.81 23.30 25.27
N ASP A 7 72.58 22.38 24.69
CA ASP A 7 72.39 21.92 23.32
C ASP A 7 71.12 21.07 23.18
N LEU A 8 70.81 20.22 24.18
CA LEU A 8 69.54 19.49 24.24
C LEU A 8 68.33 20.42 24.37
N ALA A 9 68.40 21.46 25.21
CA ALA A 9 67.32 22.45 25.34
C ALA A 9 67.07 23.23 24.03
N LYS A 10 68.12 23.52 23.26
CA LYS A 10 68.02 24.23 21.97
C LYS A 10 67.40 23.37 20.87
N ILE A 11 67.70 22.06 20.86
CA ILE A 11 67.09 21.09 19.95
C ILE A 11 65.60 20.89 20.28
N ILE A 12 65.27 20.68 21.55
CA ILE A 12 63.88 20.53 22.04
C ILE A 12 63.07 21.81 21.76
N SER A 13 63.68 22.99 21.92
CA SER A 13 63.05 24.27 21.56
C SER A 13 62.82 24.42 20.04
N GLY A 14 63.68 23.84 19.21
CA GLY A 14 63.53 23.83 17.75
C GLY A 14 62.41 22.89 17.30
N GLU A 15 62.35 21.69 17.89
CA GLU A 15 61.29 20.70 17.64
C GLU A 15 59.91 21.22 18.06
N MET A 16 59.78 21.81 19.27
CA MET A 16 58.52 22.43 19.71
C MET A 16 58.05 23.58 18.80
N ALA A 17 58.99 24.32 18.19
CA ALA A 17 58.65 25.39 17.25
C ALA A 17 58.16 24.84 15.90
N LEU A 18 58.70 23.70 15.46
CA LEU A 18 58.28 22.96 14.27
C LEU A 18 56.87 22.38 14.46
N GLU A 19 56.61 21.69 15.58
CA GLU A 19 55.27 21.14 15.89
C GLU A 19 54.20 22.24 15.97
N LYS A 20 54.52 23.39 16.56
CA LYS A 20 53.58 24.54 16.61
C LYS A 20 53.26 25.08 15.22
N LYS A 21 54.25 25.13 14.32
CA LYS A 21 54.07 25.55 12.92
C LYS A 21 53.23 24.54 12.14
N GLU A 22 53.49 23.24 12.32
CA GLU A 22 52.71 22.17 11.68
C GLU A 22 51.26 22.13 12.16
N ALA A 23 51.04 22.25 13.48
CA ALA A 23 49.70 22.32 14.05
C ALA A 23 48.93 23.58 13.59
N ALA A 24 49.63 24.71 13.42
CA ALA A 24 49.04 25.92 12.85
C ALA A 24 48.68 25.74 11.37
N LEU A 25 49.54 25.07 10.58
CA LEU A 25 49.29 24.75 9.18
C LEU A 25 48.07 23.82 9.02
N GLU A 26 47.98 22.78 9.85
CA GLU A 26 46.85 21.84 9.83
C GLU A 26 45.53 22.51 10.24
N LYS A 27 45.55 23.42 11.24
CA LYS A 27 44.38 24.23 11.60
C LYS A 27 43.98 25.16 10.45
N ALA A 28 44.93 25.82 9.80
CA ALA A 28 44.67 26.69 8.66
C ALA A 28 44.09 25.93 7.45
N LYS A 29 44.60 24.72 7.14
CA LYS A 29 44.04 23.84 6.11
C LYS A 29 42.60 23.43 6.41
N LYS A 30 42.31 23.04 7.66
CA LYS A 30 40.95 22.67 8.09
C LYS A 30 39.98 23.85 7.95
N GLN A 31 40.40 25.04 8.36
CA GLN A 31 39.62 26.27 8.20
C GLN A 31 39.41 26.63 6.72
N ALA A 32 40.41 26.47 5.87
CA ALA A 32 40.28 26.70 4.42
C ALA A 32 39.27 25.75 3.77
N ILE A 33 39.32 24.45 4.11
CA ILE A 33 38.35 23.44 3.63
C ILE A 33 36.93 23.76 4.13
N GLU A 34 36.79 24.20 5.37
CA GLU A 34 35.49 24.55 5.94
C GLU A 34 34.90 25.82 5.31
N ASN A 35 35.74 26.83 5.05
CA ASN A 35 35.36 28.03 4.32
C ASN A 35 34.95 27.73 2.88
N GLU A 36 35.70 26.88 2.17
CA GLU A 36 35.36 26.46 0.81
C GLU A 36 34.02 25.68 0.77
N LYS A 37 33.79 24.79 1.74
CA LYS A 37 32.51 24.08 1.90
C LYS A 37 31.36 25.05 2.19
N ASN A 38 31.58 26.05 3.04
CA ASN A 38 30.57 27.04 3.38
C ASN A 38 30.27 27.97 2.21
N ASP A 39 31.27 28.34 1.42
CA ASP A 39 31.09 29.12 0.20
C ASP A 39 30.36 28.31 -0.89
N ARG A 40 30.68 27.02 -1.05
CA ARG A 40 29.92 26.13 -1.94
C ARG A 40 28.45 26.02 -1.50
N ARG A 41 28.19 25.89 -0.19
CA ARG A 41 26.82 25.89 0.37
C ARG A 41 26.10 27.21 0.10
N ARG A 42 26.76 28.36 0.28
CA ARG A 42 26.19 29.69 -0.01
C ARG A 42 25.85 29.87 -1.49
N LYS A 43 26.72 29.41 -2.40
CA LYS A 43 26.48 29.44 -3.85
C LYS A 43 25.31 28.53 -4.27
N VAL A 44 25.14 27.38 -3.61
CA VAL A 44 23.97 26.48 -3.81
C VAL A 44 22.67 27.15 -3.30
N VAL A 45 22.68 27.78 -2.13
CA VAL A 45 21.49 28.47 -1.58
C VAL A 45 21.07 29.67 -2.44
N LYS A 46 22.03 30.39 -3.03
CA LYS A 46 21.76 31.49 -3.97
C LYS A 46 21.31 31.04 -5.36
N GLY A 47 21.30 29.73 -5.65
CA GLY A 47 20.85 29.18 -6.93
C GLY A 47 21.79 29.44 -8.12
N GLU A 48 23.01 29.93 -7.86
CA GLU A 48 23.99 30.26 -8.91
C GLU A 48 24.76 29.03 -9.42
N VAL A 49 24.68 27.90 -8.72
CA VAL A 49 25.30 26.63 -9.15
C VAL A 49 24.28 25.82 -9.94
N GLN A 50 24.32 25.94 -11.26
CA GLN A 50 23.69 24.95 -12.14
C GLN A 50 24.55 23.68 -12.10
N LEU A 51 24.01 22.61 -11.51
CA LEU A 51 24.57 21.27 -11.64
C LEU A 51 24.60 20.96 -13.14
N GLU A 52 25.77 20.57 -13.67
CA GLU A 52 25.87 20.07 -15.05
C GLU A 52 24.82 18.98 -15.23
N LYS A 53 23.85 19.22 -16.11
CA LYS A 53 22.84 18.24 -16.46
C LYS A 53 23.56 17.15 -17.25
N ASP A 54 23.82 16.01 -16.63
CA ASP A 54 24.11 14.79 -17.35
C ASP A 54 22.96 14.54 -18.33
N SER A 55 23.24 14.72 -19.62
CA SER A 55 22.29 14.65 -20.75
C SER A 55 21.64 13.26 -20.96
N LEU A 56 21.73 12.36 -19.97
CA LEU A 56 21.22 10.99 -20.02
C LEU A 56 20.20 10.68 -18.91
N VAL A 57 19.77 11.66 -18.12
CA VAL A 57 18.60 11.53 -17.23
C VAL A 57 17.42 12.26 -17.88
N GLU A 58 17.03 11.78 -19.06
CA GLU A 58 15.71 12.02 -19.64
C GLU A 58 14.67 11.37 -18.72
N GLU A 59 14.12 12.19 -17.84
CA GLU A 59 12.72 12.30 -17.45
C GLU A 59 12.74 12.99 -16.09
N GLU A 60 12.46 14.30 -16.10
CA GLU A 60 12.00 14.97 -14.90
C GLU A 60 10.82 14.15 -14.38
N LYS A 61 11.05 13.32 -13.35
CA LYS A 61 9.97 12.76 -12.54
C LYS A 61 9.25 13.94 -11.94
N LYS A 62 8.25 14.48 -12.67
CA LYS A 62 7.25 15.38 -12.12
C LYS A 62 6.80 14.67 -10.85
N VAL A 63 7.05 15.29 -9.71
CA VAL A 63 6.48 14.84 -8.44
C VAL A 63 4.98 15.06 -8.60
N VAL A 64 4.30 14.08 -9.18
CA VAL A 64 2.85 14.09 -9.32
C VAL A 64 2.33 14.09 -7.90
N GLN A 65 1.93 15.26 -7.43
CA GLN A 65 1.22 15.37 -6.17
C GLN A 65 0.01 14.43 -6.28
N ASN A 66 -0.23 13.67 -5.23
CA ASN A 66 -1.33 12.71 -5.21
C ASN A 66 -2.67 13.48 -5.08
N ILE A 67 -3.10 14.11 -6.17
CA ILE A 67 -4.33 14.88 -6.22
C ILE A 67 -5.49 13.89 -6.13
N LYS A 68 -6.37 14.09 -5.15
CA LYS A 68 -7.60 13.33 -4.98
C LYS A 68 -8.59 13.77 -6.07
N LEU A 69 -9.06 12.83 -6.88
CA LEU A 69 -10.01 13.07 -7.98
C LEU A 69 -11.44 12.75 -7.56
N PHE A 70 -11.63 11.63 -6.85
CA PHE A 70 -12.94 11.16 -6.40
C PHE A 70 -12.80 10.30 -5.15
N GLU A 71 -13.82 10.32 -4.28
CA GLU A 71 -13.85 9.57 -3.02
C GLU A 71 -15.27 9.04 -2.77
N TRP A 72 -15.37 7.77 -2.39
CA TRP A 72 -16.62 7.15 -1.96
C TRP A 72 -16.39 6.20 -0.79
N GLU A 73 -17.45 5.92 -0.04
CA GLU A 73 -17.43 5.00 1.08
C GLU A 73 -18.32 3.80 0.76
N ALA A 74 -17.78 2.59 0.88
CA ALA A 74 -18.51 1.37 0.61
C ALA A 74 -18.15 0.28 1.63
N PRO A 75 -19.02 -0.73 1.83
CA PRO A 75 -18.68 -1.91 2.63
C PRO A 75 -17.46 -2.65 2.04
N ASP A 76 -16.60 -3.18 2.91
CA ASP A 76 -15.43 -3.99 2.52
C ASP A 76 -15.83 -5.28 1.79
N ARG A 77 -17.00 -5.81 2.10
CA ARG A 77 -17.57 -7.01 1.49
C ARG A 77 -19.07 -6.85 1.27
N TYR A 78 -19.58 -7.62 0.31
CA TYR A 78 -21.01 -7.75 0.11
C TYR A 78 -21.69 -8.37 1.33
N GLU A 79 -22.74 -7.72 1.83
CA GLU A 79 -23.50 -8.20 2.97
C GLU A 79 -24.37 -9.39 2.54
N ILE A 80 -23.96 -10.59 2.94
CA ILE A 80 -24.78 -11.78 2.77
C ILE A 80 -25.83 -11.75 3.87
N SER A 81 -27.11 -11.66 3.49
CA SER A 81 -28.20 -11.69 4.46
C SER A 81 -28.22 -13.05 5.17
N TYR A 82 -27.95 -13.00 6.47
CA TYR A 82 -27.96 -14.19 7.30
C TYR A 82 -29.40 -14.65 7.54
N ASN A 83 -29.77 -15.79 6.98
CA ASN A 83 -31.09 -16.35 7.18
C ASN A 83 -31.10 -17.25 8.43
N THR A 84 -31.66 -16.71 9.52
CA THR A 84 -31.78 -17.36 10.83
C THR A 84 -32.43 -18.74 10.76
N LYS A 85 -33.33 -18.99 9.80
CA LYS A 85 -34.02 -20.27 9.64
C LYS A 85 -33.05 -21.39 9.26
N TYR A 86 -32.17 -21.15 8.29
CA TYR A 86 -31.19 -22.15 7.88
C TYR A 86 -30.15 -22.42 8.96
N PHE A 87 -29.75 -21.38 9.71
CA PHE A 87 -28.86 -21.58 10.84
C PHE A 87 -29.49 -22.43 11.95
N MET A 88 -30.76 -22.20 12.28
CA MET A 88 -31.50 -23.02 13.26
C MET A 88 -31.56 -24.50 12.83
N ILE A 89 -31.74 -24.77 11.53
CA ILE A 89 -31.71 -26.13 10.99
C ILE A 89 -30.32 -26.77 11.20
N ILE A 90 -29.25 -26.04 10.90
CA ILE A 90 -27.87 -26.51 11.11
C ILE A 90 -27.62 -26.80 12.59
N VAL A 91 -28.01 -25.90 13.48
CA VAL A 91 -27.87 -26.07 14.94
C VAL A 91 -28.64 -27.30 15.44
N ALA A 92 -29.89 -27.49 14.99
CA ALA A 92 -30.69 -28.65 15.37
C ALA A 92 -30.05 -29.96 14.90
N LEU A 93 -29.55 -30.00 13.65
CA LEU A 93 -28.86 -31.18 13.10
C LEU A 93 -27.56 -31.47 13.87
N SER A 94 -26.78 -30.42 14.18
CA SER A 94 -25.55 -30.57 14.97
C SER A 94 -25.83 -31.05 16.39
N LEU A 95 -26.92 -30.61 17.02
CA LEU A 95 -27.33 -31.11 18.35
C LEU A 95 -27.63 -32.61 18.34
N VAL A 96 -28.37 -33.09 17.33
CA VAL A 96 -28.65 -34.53 17.15
C VAL A 96 -27.34 -35.31 16.94
N LEU A 97 -26.43 -34.78 16.12
CA LEU A 97 -25.14 -35.39 15.85
C LEU A 97 -24.23 -35.43 17.11
N ILE A 98 -24.22 -34.35 17.90
CA ILE A 98 -23.49 -34.28 19.17
C ILE A 98 -24.05 -35.32 20.15
N LEU A 99 -25.38 -35.45 20.24
CA LEU A 99 -26.01 -36.46 21.10
C LEU A 99 -25.62 -37.88 20.68
N LEU A 100 -25.61 -38.17 19.38
CA LEU A 100 -25.13 -39.45 18.85
C LEU A 100 -23.67 -39.70 19.24
N LEU A 101 -22.80 -38.70 19.07
CA LEU A 101 -21.38 -38.79 19.42
C LEU A 101 -21.13 -38.98 20.92
N ALA A 102 -21.99 -38.40 21.76
CA ALA A 102 -21.93 -38.59 23.20
C ALA A 102 -22.22 -40.05 23.58
N ILE A 103 -23.23 -40.67 22.97
CA ILE A 103 -23.56 -42.10 23.18
C ILE A 103 -22.41 -43.00 22.73
N LEU A 104 -21.75 -42.65 21.61
CA LEU A 104 -20.58 -43.38 21.10
C LEU A 104 -19.29 -43.10 21.88
N GLY A 105 -19.28 -42.14 22.82
CA GLY A 105 -18.10 -41.78 23.61
C GLY A 105 -17.04 -40.96 22.86
N HIS A 106 -17.38 -40.36 21.72
CA HIS A 106 -16.45 -39.59 20.89
C HIS A 106 -16.41 -38.09 21.27
N TYR A 107 -15.89 -37.80 22.47
CA TYR A 107 -15.87 -36.44 23.02
C TYR A 107 -15.05 -35.42 22.22
N PHE A 108 -13.93 -35.84 21.64
CA PHE A 108 -13.09 -34.94 20.83
C PHE A 108 -13.84 -34.41 19.61
N LEU A 109 -14.61 -35.27 18.94
CA LEU A 109 -15.33 -34.90 17.73
C LEU A 109 -16.54 -33.99 18.03
N MET A 110 -17.13 -34.11 19.22
CA MET A 110 -18.15 -33.16 19.69
C MET A 110 -17.59 -31.75 19.81
N VAL A 111 -16.41 -31.59 20.43
CA VAL A 111 -15.76 -30.28 20.57
C VAL A 111 -15.47 -29.66 19.20
N ALA A 112 -15.01 -30.46 18.24
CA ALA A 112 -14.76 -29.99 16.88
C ALA A 112 -16.05 -29.46 16.20
N ILE A 113 -17.18 -30.15 16.36
CA ILE A 113 -18.48 -29.68 15.83
C ILE A 113 -18.89 -28.36 16.48
N ILE A 114 -18.75 -28.25 17.81
CA ILE A 114 -19.07 -27.01 18.54
C ILE A 114 -18.19 -25.85 18.07
N ALA A 115 -16.89 -26.08 17.88
CA ALA A 115 -15.97 -25.08 17.36
C ALA A 115 -16.35 -24.64 15.92
N MET A 116 -16.75 -25.59 15.08
CA MET A 116 -17.22 -25.30 13.72
C MET A 116 -18.52 -24.48 13.72
N LEU A 117 -19.48 -24.82 14.57
CA LEU A 117 -20.71 -24.05 14.76
C LEU A 117 -20.40 -22.61 15.20
N PHE A 118 -19.49 -22.45 16.15
CA PHE A 118 -19.05 -21.14 16.62
C PHE A 118 -18.42 -20.32 15.48
N LEU A 119 -17.56 -20.94 14.67
CA LEU A 119 -16.96 -20.28 13.51
C LEU A 119 -18.03 -19.81 12.50
N ILE A 120 -18.97 -20.68 12.16
CA ILE A 120 -20.08 -20.35 11.24
C ILE A 120 -20.93 -19.20 11.81
N TYR A 121 -21.19 -19.22 13.12
CA TYR A 121 -21.91 -18.15 13.80
C TYR A 121 -21.19 -16.81 13.67
N VAL A 122 -19.90 -16.74 14.04
CA VAL A 122 -19.10 -15.51 13.94
C VAL A 122 -19.02 -15.00 12.50
N LEU A 123 -18.80 -15.89 11.53
CA LEU A 123 -18.78 -15.51 10.11
C LEU A 123 -20.13 -14.96 9.64
N GLY A 124 -21.25 -15.48 10.16
CA GLY A 124 -22.60 -15.04 9.80
C GLY A 124 -23.04 -13.73 10.47
N THR A 125 -22.56 -13.44 11.68
CA THR A 125 -22.99 -12.26 12.46
C THR A 125 -22.08 -11.04 12.32
N THR A 126 -20.87 -11.22 11.76
CA THR A 126 -19.93 -10.11 11.58
C THR A 126 -20.37 -9.23 10.42
N LYS A 127 -20.77 -7.99 10.73
CA LYS A 127 -21.16 -7.01 9.71
C LYS A 127 -19.94 -6.52 8.92
N PRO A 128 -20.11 -6.22 7.62
CA PRO A 128 -19.09 -5.55 6.82
C PRO A 128 -18.66 -4.22 7.45
N GLN A 129 -17.36 -3.91 7.40
CA GLN A 129 -16.83 -2.62 7.81
C GLN A 129 -16.91 -1.65 6.63
N LYS A 130 -17.15 -0.36 6.90
CA LYS A 130 -17.10 0.65 5.84
C LYS A 130 -15.65 1.04 5.54
N VAL A 131 -15.31 1.11 4.27
CA VAL A 131 -13.98 1.49 3.77
C VAL A 131 -14.12 2.66 2.82
N THR A 132 -13.28 3.67 3.01
CA THR A 132 -13.17 4.81 2.08
C THR A 132 -12.23 4.45 0.94
N HIS A 133 -12.71 4.59 -0.28
CA HIS A 133 -11.94 4.39 -1.50
C HIS A 133 -11.73 5.73 -2.19
N ARG A 134 -10.53 5.96 -2.72
CA ARG A 134 -10.16 7.23 -3.38
C ARG A 134 -9.51 6.96 -4.73
N VAL A 135 -10.03 7.56 -5.78
CA VAL A 135 -9.33 7.63 -7.07
C VAL A 135 -8.45 8.88 -7.05
N THR A 136 -7.17 8.69 -7.35
CA THR A 136 -6.15 9.72 -7.30
C THR A 136 -5.41 9.78 -8.63
N ALA A 137 -4.66 10.86 -8.87
CA ALA A 137 -3.86 10.99 -10.09
C ALA A 137 -2.85 9.83 -10.28
N ARG A 138 -2.36 9.23 -9.18
CA ARG A 138 -1.35 8.15 -9.21
C ARG A 138 -1.95 6.74 -9.21
N GLY A 139 -3.19 6.59 -8.74
CA GLY A 139 -3.81 5.28 -8.61
C GLY A 139 -5.10 5.27 -7.80
N ILE A 140 -5.49 4.08 -7.34
CA ILE A 140 -6.64 3.89 -6.45
C ILE A 140 -6.11 3.60 -5.04
N ASP A 141 -6.47 4.46 -4.09
CA ASP A 141 -6.19 4.27 -2.67
C ASP A 141 -7.39 3.59 -2.01
N THR A 142 -7.13 2.46 -1.37
CA THR A 142 -8.13 1.67 -0.65
C THR A 142 -7.54 1.12 0.64
N GLY A 143 -8.23 1.33 1.76
CA GLY A 143 -7.79 0.84 3.06
C GLY A 143 -6.39 1.33 3.46
N ASN A 144 -6.05 2.59 3.16
CA ASN A 144 -4.73 3.21 3.37
C ASN A 144 -3.59 2.58 2.54
N LYS A 145 -3.90 1.91 1.43
CA LYS A 145 -2.92 1.38 0.50
C LYS A 145 -3.19 1.90 -0.91
N LEU A 146 -2.19 2.57 -1.48
CA LEU A 146 -2.22 3.06 -2.84
C LEU A 146 -1.84 1.94 -3.82
N TYR A 147 -2.76 1.62 -4.72
CA TYR A 147 -2.51 0.78 -5.89
C TYR A 147 -2.29 1.69 -7.08
N GLU A 148 -1.08 1.69 -7.65
CA GLU A 148 -0.71 2.60 -8.73
C GLU A 148 -1.27 2.15 -10.10
N TRP A 149 -1.46 3.07 -11.04
CA TRP A 149 -2.00 2.72 -12.37
C TRP A 149 -1.19 1.64 -13.10
N TYR A 150 0.14 1.63 -12.95
CA TYR A 150 1.00 0.68 -13.68
C TYR A 150 0.77 -0.79 -13.27
N ILE A 151 0.32 -1.06 -12.04
CA ILE A 151 0.00 -2.40 -11.56
C ILE A 151 -1.43 -2.85 -11.92
N MET A 152 -2.29 -1.92 -12.35
CA MET A 152 -3.63 -2.23 -12.84
C MET A 152 -3.58 -2.59 -14.33
N LYS A 153 -4.50 -3.45 -14.77
CA LYS A 153 -4.53 -3.97 -16.14
C LYS A 153 -5.75 -3.47 -16.90
N ASN A 154 -6.93 -3.74 -16.36
CA ASN A 154 -8.20 -3.40 -16.96
C ASN A 154 -9.27 -3.37 -15.87
N PHE A 155 -10.46 -2.91 -16.22
CA PHE A 155 -11.59 -2.88 -15.29
C PHE A 155 -12.90 -3.23 -15.97
N TYR A 156 -13.87 -3.65 -15.18
CA TYR A 156 -15.23 -3.93 -15.64
C TYR A 156 -16.23 -3.82 -14.48
N PHE A 157 -17.51 -3.65 -14.83
CA PHE A 157 -18.60 -3.64 -13.85
C PHE A 157 -19.40 -4.94 -13.90
N THR A 158 -19.86 -5.38 -12.73
CA THR A 158 -20.84 -6.46 -12.58
C THR A 158 -21.93 -6.02 -11.62
N LYS A 159 -23.14 -6.56 -11.79
CA LYS A 159 -24.28 -6.30 -10.90
C LYS A 159 -24.82 -7.60 -10.35
N LYS A 160 -24.95 -7.68 -9.03
CA LYS A 160 -25.60 -8.79 -8.33
C LYS A 160 -26.75 -8.25 -7.51
N GLN A 161 -27.97 -8.63 -7.87
CA GLN A 161 -29.20 -8.08 -7.30
C GLN A 161 -29.18 -6.54 -7.45
N ASP A 162 -29.10 -5.79 -6.34
CA ASP A 162 -29.06 -4.33 -6.33
C ASP A 162 -27.65 -3.76 -6.05
N GLN A 163 -26.64 -4.62 -5.84
CA GLN A 163 -25.28 -4.17 -5.60
C GLN A 163 -24.46 -4.13 -6.89
N LEU A 164 -23.86 -2.98 -7.15
CA LEU A 164 -22.89 -2.79 -8.21
C LEU A 164 -21.47 -3.09 -7.69
N PHE A 165 -20.70 -3.81 -8.50
CA PHE A 165 -19.30 -4.13 -8.26
C PHE A 165 -18.45 -3.54 -9.37
N LEU A 166 -17.38 -2.87 -8.99
CA LEU A 166 -16.27 -2.53 -9.86
C LEU A 166 -15.14 -3.51 -9.59
N ILE A 167 -14.67 -4.15 -10.65
CA ILE A 167 -13.56 -5.10 -10.60
C ILE A 167 -12.42 -4.55 -11.43
N VAL A 168 -11.26 -4.41 -10.81
CA VAL A 168 -10.03 -3.93 -11.44
C VAL A 168 -8.98 -5.03 -11.39
N ASP A 169 -8.67 -5.64 -12.53
CA ASP A 169 -7.65 -6.68 -12.59
C ASP A 169 -6.26 -6.05 -12.34
N THR A 170 -5.43 -6.73 -11.55
CA THR A 170 -4.05 -6.32 -11.31
C THR A 170 -3.07 -7.24 -12.02
N LYS A 171 -1.83 -6.80 -12.15
CA LYS A 171 -0.69 -7.58 -12.62
C LYS A 171 0.05 -8.29 -11.47
N LEU A 172 -0.47 -8.21 -10.25
CA LEU A 172 0.14 -8.78 -9.06
C LEU A 172 -0.26 -10.25 -8.91
N ASN A 173 0.59 -11.04 -8.25
CA ASN A 173 0.20 -12.41 -7.86
C ASN A 173 -0.96 -12.40 -6.85
N LEU A 174 -0.93 -11.49 -5.87
CA LEU A 174 -1.97 -11.32 -4.86
C LEU A 174 -2.05 -9.83 -4.43
N PRO A 175 -3.25 -9.21 -4.40
CA PRO A 175 -4.52 -9.69 -4.96
C PRO A 175 -4.53 -9.53 -6.50
N GLY A 176 -4.97 -10.56 -7.23
CA GLY A 176 -5.05 -10.55 -8.71
C GLY A 176 -6.16 -9.65 -9.28
N ALA A 177 -7.12 -9.25 -8.45
CA ALA A 177 -8.12 -8.23 -8.79
C ALA A 177 -8.52 -7.46 -7.52
N LEU A 178 -8.80 -6.18 -7.69
CA LEU A 178 -9.37 -5.31 -6.67
C LEU A 178 -10.88 -5.23 -6.88
N LEU A 179 -11.61 -5.48 -5.81
CA LEU A 179 -13.07 -5.47 -5.78
C LEU A 179 -13.54 -4.26 -5.00
N PHE A 180 -14.44 -3.49 -5.61
CA PHE A 180 -15.02 -2.31 -5.00
C PHE A 180 -16.54 -2.37 -5.11
N LEU A 181 -17.22 -2.10 -4.00
CA LEU A 181 -18.67 -1.93 -4.00
C LEU A 181 -18.98 -0.48 -4.35
N LEU A 182 -19.97 -0.30 -5.23
CA LEU A 182 -20.38 1.01 -5.73
C LEU A 182 -21.88 1.23 -5.55
N SER A 183 -22.26 2.49 -5.37
CA SER A 183 -23.64 2.93 -5.56
C SER A 183 -23.89 3.23 -7.04
N GLU A 184 -25.14 3.12 -7.50
CA GLU A 184 -25.47 3.47 -8.90
C GLU A 184 -25.17 4.94 -9.24
N LYS A 185 -25.15 5.83 -8.24
CA LYS A 185 -24.90 7.27 -8.43
C LYS A 185 -23.43 7.58 -8.75
N ASP A 186 -22.51 6.77 -8.23
CA ASP A 186 -21.06 7.01 -8.35
C ASP A 186 -20.45 6.33 -9.59
N LYS A 187 -21.20 5.40 -10.20
CA LYS A 187 -20.76 4.58 -11.34
C LYS A 187 -20.22 5.43 -12.49
N ASP A 188 -21.00 6.41 -12.95
CA ASP A 188 -20.67 7.18 -14.16
C ASP A 188 -19.42 8.03 -13.97
N ALA A 189 -19.30 8.67 -12.80
CA ALA A 189 -18.12 9.47 -12.45
C ALA A 189 -16.85 8.60 -12.39
N ILE A 190 -16.94 7.43 -11.77
CA ILE A 190 -15.82 6.49 -11.65
C ILE A 190 -15.46 5.89 -13.00
N PHE A 191 -16.44 5.59 -13.85
CA PHE A 191 -16.22 5.08 -15.19
C PHE A 191 -15.40 6.05 -16.04
N VAL A 192 -15.77 7.33 -16.06
CA VAL A 192 -15.03 8.38 -16.80
C VAL A 192 -13.59 8.49 -16.30
N LEU A 193 -13.38 8.46 -14.99
CA LEU A 193 -12.03 8.54 -14.40
C LEU A 193 -11.16 7.32 -14.71
N LEU A 194 -11.75 6.12 -14.72
CA LEU A 194 -11.03 4.88 -15.00
C LEU A 194 -10.76 4.70 -16.48
N GLN A 195 -11.68 5.08 -17.36
CA GLN A 195 -11.52 4.93 -18.81
C GLN A 195 -10.35 5.74 -19.37
N ASP A 196 -10.02 6.89 -18.75
CA ASP A 196 -8.84 7.69 -19.11
C ASP A 196 -7.51 6.95 -18.83
N LYS A 197 -7.50 6.01 -17.89
CA LYS A 197 -6.28 5.32 -17.41
C LYS A 197 -6.21 3.84 -17.76
N LEU A 198 -7.35 3.16 -17.89
CA LEU A 198 -7.46 1.72 -18.03
C LEU A 198 -8.45 1.34 -19.12
N LEU A 199 -8.25 0.18 -19.74
CA LEU A 199 -9.17 -0.36 -20.73
C LEU A 199 -10.35 -1.06 -20.05
N TYR A 200 -11.55 -0.86 -20.61
CA TYR A 200 -12.73 -1.62 -20.20
C TYR A 200 -12.65 -3.04 -20.75
N LYS A 201 -12.72 -4.04 -19.86
CA LYS A 201 -12.60 -5.45 -20.23
C LYS A 201 -13.96 -6.01 -20.62
N ASP A 202 -14.06 -6.54 -21.84
CA ASP A 202 -15.25 -7.29 -22.25
C ASP A 202 -15.20 -8.74 -21.79
N ILE A 203 -16.12 -9.12 -20.89
CA ILE A 203 -16.28 -10.48 -20.37
C ILE A 203 -17.68 -11.06 -20.63
N ARG A 204 -18.29 -10.76 -21.78
CA ARG A 204 -19.58 -11.36 -22.21
C ARG A 204 -19.67 -12.89 -21.99
N LYS A 205 -18.55 -13.61 -22.09
CA LYS A 205 -18.43 -15.04 -21.76
C LYS A 205 -17.91 -15.25 -20.34
N GLN A 206 -18.71 -14.89 -19.33
CA GLN A 206 -18.39 -15.16 -17.92
C GLN A 206 -18.53 -16.65 -17.58
N GLY A 207 -17.62 -17.15 -16.76
CA GLY A 207 -17.74 -18.49 -16.19
C GLY A 207 -18.89 -18.59 -15.18
N TRP A 208 -19.44 -19.78 -14.99
CA TRP A 208 -20.56 -20.00 -14.06
C TRP A 208 -20.20 -19.62 -12.60
N LEU A 209 -18.98 -19.94 -12.15
CA LEU A 209 -18.46 -19.56 -10.83
C LEU A 209 -18.34 -18.03 -10.66
N GLU A 210 -17.89 -17.34 -11.70
CA GLU A 210 -17.73 -15.89 -11.69
C GLU A 210 -19.10 -15.22 -11.60
N LYS A 211 -20.07 -15.71 -12.38
CA LYS A 211 -21.45 -15.21 -12.37
C LYS A 211 -22.11 -15.38 -10.99
N LEU A 212 -21.86 -16.50 -10.31
CA LEU A 212 -22.39 -16.75 -8.96
C LEU A 212 -21.78 -15.80 -7.91
N ASN A 213 -20.48 -15.54 -7.99
CA ASN A 213 -19.79 -14.68 -7.03
C ASN A 213 -20.08 -13.19 -7.25
N PHE A 214 -19.88 -12.71 -8.48
CA PHE A 214 -19.86 -11.28 -8.82
C PHE A 214 -21.11 -10.79 -9.57
N GLY A 215 -22.04 -11.69 -9.92
CA GLY A 215 -23.26 -11.33 -10.63
C GLY A 215 -23.06 -11.20 -12.14
N GLU A 216 -24.00 -10.51 -12.80
CA GLU A 216 -24.02 -10.36 -14.25
C GLU A 216 -23.11 -9.22 -14.70
N TYR A 217 -22.28 -9.49 -15.71
CA TYR A 217 -21.47 -8.46 -16.36
C TYR A 217 -22.31 -7.37 -17.03
N ILE A 218 -21.87 -6.12 -16.86
CA ILE A 218 -22.46 -4.96 -17.53
C ILE A 218 -21.60 -4.62 -18.76
N PRO A 219 -22.11 -4.79 -19.99
CA PRO A 219 -21.37 -4.40 -21.19
C PRO A 219 -21.23 -2.89 -21.27
N LEU A 220 -20.16 -2.43 -21.91
CA LEU A 220 -19.84 -1.01 -22.12
C LEU A 220 -21.02 -0.20 -22.68
N ASP A 221 -21.81 -0.81 -23.57
CA ASP A 221 -22.98 -0.20 -24.21
C ASP A 221 -24.12 0.16 -23.22
N LYS A 222 -24.08 -0.39 -22.01
CA LYS A 222 -25.03 -0.17 -20.91
C LYS A 222 -24.39 0.52 -19.71
N VAL A 223 -23.12 0.93 -19.83
CA VAL A 223 -22.41 1.65 -18.77
C VAL A 223 -22.81 3.11 -18.80
#